data_AF-A0A7X9GZ87-F1
#
_entry.id   AF-A0A7X9GZ87-F1
#
_cell.length_a   1.000
_cell.length_b   1.000
_cell.length_c   1.000
_cell.angle_alpha   90.00
_cell.angle_beta   90.00
_cell.angle_gamma   90.00
#
_symmetry.space_group_name_H-M   'P 1'
#
loop_
_entity.id
_entity.type
_entity.pdbx_description
1 polymer ?
#
loop_
_entity_poly.entity_id
_entity_poly.type
_entity_poly.pdbx_seq_one_letter_code
_entity_poly.pdbx_strand_id
1 'polypeptide(L)'
;REETRRLHYATLLTEKRNRQGMTLEEAAEKMFERNYFGMMMVETGEADAMITGVFSKYQQTTDIAKEVIGIREGLNHIGAMHIVNTKKGMLFLADTLFNRHPDTEALIDIARLANATVKFFNQEPVIAMLSYSNFGADTVGSPASVHQVVDTLHERYPEMVIDGEMQVNYALNKQLRDRKYPFSRLHDKEVNTLVFPNLSSANAAYKLLKETGMNDIIGPIQMGLNKPVHILDVETPVRDIVNMVAVAVIDAIVEENIRTNRLTRIQ
;
A
#
# COMPACT_ATOMS: atom_id res chain seq x y z
N ARG A 1 -6.05 -16.40 -31.35
CA ARG A 1 -4.59 -16.40 -31.09
C ARG A 1 -4.30 -16.72 -29.63
N GLU A 2 -5.00 -16.15 -28.65
CA GLU A 2 -4.79 -16.45 -27.21
C GLU A 2 -5.64 -17.59 -26.62
N GLU A 3 -6.34 -18.40 -27.42
CA GLU A 3 -7.31 -19.39 -26.91
C GLU A 3 -6.67 -20.41 -25.95
N THR A 4 -5.52 -20.98 -26.31
CA THR A 4 -4.79 -21.93 -25.46
C THR A 4 -4.37 -21.31 -24.13
N ARG A 5 -3.84 -20.08 -24.14
CA ARG A 5 -3.43 -19.38 -22.92
C ARG A 5 -4.62 -19.03 -22.04
N ARG A 6 -5.72 -18.57 -22.64
CA ARG A 6 -6.96 -18.30 -21.91
C ARG A 6 -7.50 -19.55 -21.22
N LEU A 7 -7.55 -20.68 -21.91
CA LEU A 7 -8.03 -21.91 -21.29
C LEU A 7 -7.09 -22.39 -20.16
N HIS A 8 -5.77 -22.30 -20.38
CA HIS A 8 -4.78 -22.64 -19.36
C HIS A 8 -4.93 -21.78 -18.10
N TYR A 9 -5.01 -20.45 -18.26
CA TYR A 9 -5.21 -19.53 -17.14
C TYR A 9 -6.55 -19.71 -16.45
N ALA A 10 -7.62 -19.98 -17.21
CA ALA A 10 -8.92 -20.28 -16.64
C ALA A 10 -8.87 -21.52 -15.75
N THR A 11 -8.23 -22.60 -16.21
CA THR A 11 -8.05 -23.82 -15.40
C THR A 11 -7.31 -23.52 -14.09
N LEU A 12 -6.18 -22.80 -14.14
CA LEU A 12 -5.41 -22.44 -12.95
C LEU A 12 -6.20 -21.54 -11.98
N LEU A 13 -6.94 -20.56 -12.51
CA LEU A 13 -7.75 -19.67 -11.67
C LEU A 13 -8.90 -20.45 -11.01
N THR A 14 -9.55 -21.36 -11.73
CA THR A 14 -10.56 -22.27 -11.18
C THR A 14 -9.94 -23.15 -10.09
N GLU A 15 -8.78 -23.75 -10.29
CA GLU A 15 -8.10 -24.54 -9.26
C GLU A 15 -7.82 -23.71 -8.00
N LYS A 16 -7.36 -22.47 -8.16
CA LYS A 16 -7.10 -21.53 -7.06
C LYS A 16 -8.37 -21.11 -6.31
N ARG A 17 -9.52 -21.09 -6.98
CA ARG A 17 -10.77 -20.49 -6.47
C ARG A 17 -11.96 -21.47 -6.40
N ASN A 18 -11.76 -22.77 -6.61
CA ASN A 18 -12.84 -23.76 -6.64
C ASN A 18 -13.62 -23.84 -5.31
N ARG A 19 -12.95 -23.68 -4.17
CA ARG A 19 -13.57 -23.62 -2.83
C ARG A 19 -14.32 -22.32 -2.56
N GLN A 20 -14.18 -21.34 -3.45
CA GLN A 20 -14.90 -20.07 -3.42
C GLN A 20 -16.00 -20.02 -4.50
N GLY A 21 -16.31 -21.17 -5.12
CA GLY A 21 -17.43 -21.34 -6.05
C GLY A 21 -17.13 -21.06 -7.52
N MET A 22 -15.88 -20.75 -7.88
CA MET A 22 -15.53 -20.47 -9.27
C MET A 22 -15.62 -21.72 -10.15
N THR A 23 -16.32 -21.60 -11.28
CA THR A 23 -16.36 -22.64 -12.32
C THR A 23 -15.36 -22.36 -13.44
N LEU A 24 -15.11 -23.37 -14.29
CA LEU A 24 -14.21 -23.21 -15.45
C LEU A 24 -14.82 -22.27 -16.50
N GLU A 25 -16.13 -22.32 -16.69
CA GLU A 25 -16.85 -21.45 -17.63
C GLU A 25 -16.72 -19.98 -17.23
N GLU A 26 -16.95 -19.67 -15.95
CA GLU A 26 -16.79 -18.32 -15.41
C GLU A 26 -15.33 -17.83 -15.55
N ALA A 27 -14.37 -18.68 -15.19
CA ALA A 27 -12.95 -18.34 -15.33
C ALA A 27 -12.56 -18.12 -16.80
N ALA A 28 -13.08 -18.92 -17.73
CA ALA A 28 -12.83 -18.79 -19.16
C ALA A 28 -13.37 -17.46 -19.72
N GLU A 29 -14.56 -17.03 -19.28
CA GLU A 29 -15.12 -15.72 -19.61
C GLU A 29 -14.25 -14.58 -19.08
N LYS A 30 -13.80 -14.68 -17.81
CA LYS A 30 -12.90 -13.70 -17.18
C LYS A 30 -11.60 -13.50 -17.96
N MET A 31 -11.07 -14.55 -18.59
CA MET A 31 -9.83 -14.46 -19.38
C MET A 31 -9.92 -13.64 -20.69
N PHE A 32 -11.12 -13.16 -21.07
CA PHE A 32 -11.25 -12.15 -22.14
C PHE A 32 -11.01 -10.73 -21.64
N GLU A 33 -11.06 -10.50 -20.33
CA GLU A 33 -10.78 -9.20 -19.72
C GLU A 33 -9.26 -9.04 -19.51
N ARG A 34 -8.75 -7.85 -19.85
CA ARG A 34 -7.31 -7.58 -19.94
C ARG A 34 -6.58 -7.67 -18.59
N ASN A 35 -7.24 -7.30 -17.49
CA ASN A 35 -6.63 -7.34 -16.15
C ASN A 35 -6.55 -8.77 -15.65
N TYR A 36 -7.61 -9.57 -15.82
CA TYR A 36 -7.55 -11.01 -15.53
C TYR A 36 -6.43 -11.69 -16.32
N PHE A 37 -6.40 -11.49 -17.63
CA PHE A 37 -5.39 -12.12 -18.47
C PHE A 37 -3.97 -11.65 -18.11
N GLY A 38 -3.76 -10.34 -17.96
CA GLY A 38 -2.46 -9.77 -17.62
C GLY A 38 -1.97 -10.16 -16.22
N MET A 39 -2.84 -10.16 -15.22
CA MET A 39 -2.48 -10.60 -13.87
C MET A 39 -2.24 -12.12 -13.83
N MET A 40 -2.92 -12.92 -14.66
CA MET A 40 -2.60 -14.34 -14.79
C MET A 40 -1.23 -14.56 -15.43
N MET A 41 -0.78 -13.71 -16.37
CA MET A 41 0.60 -13.76 -16.87
C MET A 41 1.61 -13.55 -15.73
N VAL A 42 1.34 -12.62 -14.81
CA VAL A 42 2.18 -12.41 -13.61
C VAL A 42 2.07 -13.60 -12.64
N GLU A 43 0.87 -14.14 -12.46
CA GLU A 43 0.61 -15.28 -11.59
C GLU A 43 1.29 -16.56 -12.09
N THR A 44 1.41 -16.77 -13.39
CA THR A 44 2.11 -17.94 -13.97
C THR A 44 3.59 -17.71 -14.22
N GLY A 45 4.09 -16.47 -14.06
CA GLY A 45 5.48 -16.11 -14.33
C GLY A 45 5.82 -15.93 -15.80
N GLU A 46 4.82 -15.72 -16.67
CA GLU A 46 5.00 -15.28 -18.06
C GLU A 46 5.22 -13.77 -18.18
N ALA A 47 4.95 -13.01 -17.11
CA ALA A 47 5.35 -11.63 -16.93
C ALA A 47 5.88 -11.42 -15.51
N ASP A 48 6.83 -10.50 -15.35
CA ASP A 48 7.44 -10.23 -14.04
C ASP A 48 6.63 -9.22 -13.21
N ALA A 49 5.94 -8.29 -13.89
CA ALA A 49 5.11 -7.28 -13.25
C ALA A 49 3.98 -6.79 -14.18
N MET A 50 2.96 -6.16 -13.60
CA MET A 50 1.89 -5.49 -14.33
C MET A 50 1.64 -4.06 -13.83
N ILE A 51 1.54 -3.12 -14.77
CA ILE A 51 1.01 -1.76 -14.54
C ILE A 51 -0.37 -1.66 -15.19
N THR A 52 -1.37 -1.19 -14.44
CA THR A 52 -2.75 -0.99 -14.95
C THR A 52 -3.44 0.21 -14.26
N GLY A 53 -4.73 0.42 -14.52
CA GLY A 53 -5.56 1.40 -13.82
C GLY A 53 -5.85 2.70 -14.57
N VAL A 54 -5.01 3.07 -15.56
CA VAL A 54 -5.06 4.38 -16.24
C VAL A 54 -6.40 4.69 -16.96
N PHE A 55 -7.17 3.66 -17.34
CA PHE A 55 -8.43 3.78 -18.09
C PHE A 55 -9.60 3.00 -17.48
N SER A 56 -9.41 2.34 -16.34
CA SER A 56 -10.39 1.40 -15.78
C SER A 56 -10.95 1.90 -14.45
N LYS A 57 -12.18 1.50 -14.11
CA LYS A 57 -12.73 1.75 -12.77
C LYS A 57 -11.87 1.01 -11.73
N TYR A 58 -11.37 1.78 -10.78
CA TYR A 58 -10.41 1.35 -9.76
C TYR A 58 -10.86 0.14 -8.92
N GLN A 59 -12.12 0.14 -8.45
CA GLN A 59 -12.67 -0.90 -7.59
C GLN A 59 -12.58 -2.28 -8.24
N GLN A 60 -12.98 -2.37 -9.51
CA GLN A 60 -12.98 -3.63 -10.26
C GLN A 60 -11.56 -4.18 -10.40
N THR A 61 -10.58 -3.34 -10.69
CA THR A 61 -9.18 -3.77 -10.89
C THR A 61 -8.57 -4.29 -9.58
N THR A 62 -8.95 -3.69 -8.45
CA THR A 62 -8.51 -4.09 -7.11
C THR A 62 -8.99 -5.50 -6.77
N ASP A 63 -10.28 -5.77 -6.99
CA ASP A 63 -10.88 -7.05 -6.67
C ASP A 63 -10.28 -8.17 -7.53
N ILE A 64 -10.02 -7.88 -8.81
CA ILE A 64 -9.30 -8.79 -9.73
C ILE A 64 -7.89 -9.08 -9.20
N ALA A 65 -7.15 -8.08 -8.72
CA ALA A 65 -5.81 -8.30 -8.17
C ALA A 65 -5.84 -9.21 -6.93
N LYS A 66 -6.81 -9.02 -6.03
CA LYS A 66 -7.01 -9.89 -4.86
C LYS A 66 -7.44 -11.30 -5.27
N GLU A 67 -8.21 -11.44 -6.34
CA GLU A 67 -8.69 -12.72 -6.85
C GLU A 67 -7.59 -13.50 -7.59
N VAL A 68 -6.80 -12.83 -8.42
CA VAL A 68 -5.79 -13.47 -9.27
C VAL A 68 -4.47 -13.62 -8.53
N ILE A 69 -3.94 -12.54 -7.97
CA ILE A 69 -2.62 -12.54 -7.30
C ILE A 69 -2.75 -12.95 -5.83
N GLY A 70 -3.75 -12.42 -5.15
CA GLY A 70 -3.94 -12.65 -3.71
C GLY A 70 -3.14 -11.68 -2.83
N ILE A 71 -3.55 -11.63 -1.57
CA ILE A 71 -2.93 -10.84 -0.51
C ILE A 71 -1.84 -11.68 0.15
N ARG A 72 -0.77 -11.03 0.60
CA ARG A 72 0.32 -11.67 1.35
C ARG A 72 -0.21 -12.33 2.63
N GLU A 73 0.38 -13.46 2.97
CA GLU A 73 0.06 -14.19 4.20
C GLU A 73 0.26 -13.31 5.45
N GLY A 74 -0.67 -13.42 6.40
CA GLY A 74 -0.66 -12.61 7.62
C GLY A 74 -1.17 -11.18 7.46
N LEU A 75 -1.74 -10.83 6.30
CA LEU A 75 -2.46 -9.59 6.03
C LEU A 75 -3.85 -9.88 5.46
N ASN A 76 -4.81 -9.02 5.74
CA ASN A 76 -6.16 -9.07 5.17
C ASN A 76 -6.41 -7.92 4.18
N HIS A 77 -5.58 -6.88 4.26
CA HIS A 77 -5.72 -5.67 3.47
C HIS A 77 -4.46 -5.39 2.64
N ILE A 78 -4.69 -4.72 1.52
CA ILE A 78 -3.65 -4.11 0.69
C ILE A 78 -3.67 -2.60 0.93
N GLY A 79 -2.59 -1.93 0.59
CA GLY A 79 -2.50 -0.46 0.69
C GLY A 79 -1.76 0.13 -0.49
N ALA A 80 -1.81 1.46 -0.60
CA ALA A 80 -1.04 2.22 -1.55
C ALA A 80 -0.21 3.29 -0.85
N MET A 81 1.00 3.50 -1.34
CA MET A 81 1.91 4.51 -0.82
C MET A 81 2.28 5.52 -1.90
N HIS A 82 2.29 6.81 -1.55
CA HIS A 82 2.99 7.82 -2.35
C HIS A 82 4.28 8.24 -1.65
N ILE A 83 5.34 8.41 -2.41
CA ILE A 83 6.60 8.98 -1.97
C ILE A 83 6.64 10.42 -2.44
N VAL A 84 6.85 11.35 -1.51
CA VAL A 84 7.02 12.78 -1.79
C VAL A 84 8.45 13.15 -1.46
N ASN A 85 9.21 13.59 -2.46
CA ASN A 85 10.54 14.10 -2.23
C ASN A 85 10.47 15.56 -1.77
N THR A 86 10.90 15.84 -0.55
CA THR A 86 10.87 17.17 0.04
C THR A 86 12.28 17.67 0.32
N LYS A 87 12.42 18.98 0.57
CA LYS A 87 13.71 19.55 1.03
C LYS A 87 14.19 18.98 2.39
N LYS A 88 13.30 18.35 3.16
CA LYS A 88 13.62 17.69 4.44
C LYS A 88 13.95 16.20 4.28
N GLY A 89 13.89 15.67 3.05
CA GLY A 89 14.03 14.25 2.76
C GLY A 89 12.73 13.65 2.19
N MET A 90 12.74 12.33 2.03
CA MET A 90 11.61 11.58 1.52
C MET A 90 10.51 11.45 2.58
N LEU A 91 9.27 11.68 2.16
CA LEU A 91 8.09 11.49 2.97
C LEU A 91 7.19 10.43 2.32
N PHE A 92 6.82 9.41 3.09
CA PHE A 92 5.98 8.32 2.64
C PHE A 92 4.55 8.52 3.17
N LEU A 93 3.56 8.50 2.30
CA LEU A 93 2.15 8.73 2.62
C LEU A 93 1.35 7.45 2.35
N ALA A 94 0.68 6.89 3.35
CA ALA A 94 -0.12 5.67 3.23
C ALA A 94 -1.42 5.77 4.07
N ASP A 95 -2.54 5.13 3.76
CA ASP A 95 -2.95 4.59 2.48
C ASP A 95 -3.66 5.66 1.65
N THR A 96 -3.16 5.88 0.42
CA THR A 96 -3.63 6.95 -0.45
C THR A 96 -4.68 6.51 -1.48
N LEU A 97 -5.05 5.22 -1.54
CA LEU A 97 -5.83 4.72 -2.67
C LEU A 97 -6.91 3.68 -2.33
N PHE A 98 -6.65 2.65 -1.52
CA PHE A 98 -7.54 1.48 -1.43
C PHE A 98 -8.64 1.61 -0.37
N ASN A 99 -8.27 1.95 0.85
CA ASN A 99 -9.13 1.78 2.01
C ASN A 99 -9.87 3.09 2.34
N ARG A 100 -11.14 3.17 1.90
CA ARG A 100 -11.98 4.37 2.06
C ARG A 100 -12.21 4.73 3.53
N HIS A 101 -12.65 3.74 4.29
CA HIS A 101 -12.93 3.82 5.72
C HIS A 101 -12.30 2.59 6.37
N PRO A 102 -10.96 2.58 6.53
CA PRO A 102 -10.27 1.43 7.11
C PRO A 102 -10.76 1.24 8.54
N ASP A 103 -11.01 -0.01 8.92
CA ASP A 103 -11.20 -0.38 10.31
C ASP A 103 -9.84 -0.53 11.02
N THR A 104 -9.88 -0.88 12.31
CA THR A 104 -8.68 -1.07 13.13
C THR A 104 -7.71 -2.08 12.52
N GLU A 105 -8.20 -3.22 12.04
CA GLU A 105 -7.36 -4.27 11.45
C GLU A 105 -6.75 -3.81 10.12
N ALA A 106 -7.51 -3.09 9.29
CA ALA A 106 -7.00 -2.48 8.08
C ALA A 106 -5.89 -1.46 8.37
N LEU A 107 -6.05 -0.60 9.38
CA LEU A 107 -5.02 0.37 9.77
C LEU A 107 -3.75 -0.31 10.32
N ILE A 108 -3.89 -1.42 11.06
CA ILE A 108 -2.76 -2.25 11.49
C ILE A 108 -2.01 -2.81 10.27
N ASP A 109 -2.74 -3.42 9.33
CA ASP A 109 -2.16 -3.95 8.09
C ASP A 109 -1.46 -2.84 7.28
N ILE A 110 -2.08 -1.66 7.15
CA ILE A 110 -1.50 -0.52 6.43
C ILE A 110 -0.22 -0.03 7.11
N ALA A 111 -0.19 0.06 8.45
CA ALA A 111 1.00 0.49 9.18
C ALA A 111 2.16 -0.50 9.02
N ARG A 112 1.88 -1.81 9.06
CA ARG A 112 2.86 -2.87 8.79
C ARG A 112 3.36 -2.84 7.35
N LEU A 113 2.45 -2.69 6.39
CA LEU A 113 2.78 -2.53 4.98
C LEU A 113 3.65 -1.29 4.74
N ALA A 114 3.34 -0.17 5.39
CA ALA A 114 4.13 1.04 5.30
C ALA A 114 5.54 0.83 5.88
N ASN A 115 5.65 0.22 7.06
CA ASN A 115 6.92 -0.15 7.69
C ASN A 115 7.80 -1.00 6.76
N ALA A 116 7.24 -2.06 6.18
CA ALA A 116 7.96 -2.94 5.26
C ALA A 116 8.37 -2.24 3.96
N THR A 117 7.49 -1.40 3.41
CA THR A 117 7.73 -0.69 2.14
C THR A 117 8.79 0.40 2.28
N VAL A 118 8.82 1.11 3.41
CA VAL A 118 9.87 2.12 3.68
C VAL A 118 11.24 1.46 3.79
N LYS A 119 11.33 0.29 4.45
CA LYS A 119 12.56 -0.52 4.48
C LYS A 119 12.95 -1.05 3.11
N PHE A 120 11.98 -1.40 2.25
CA PHE A 120 12.24 -1.77 0.85
C PHE A 120 12.92 -0.63 0.07
N PHE A 121 12.59 0.63 0.35
CA PHE A 121 13.29 1.80 -0.18
C PHE A 121 14.58 2.16 0.58
N ASN A 122 15.12 1.23 1.37
CA ASN A 122 16.34 1.36 2.16
C ASN A 122 16.31 2.59 3.09
N GLN A 123 15.16 2.85 3.71
CA GLN A 123 14.98 3.86 4.74
C GLN A 123 14.53 3.20 6.05
N GLU A 124 14.98 3.75 7.18
CA GLU A 124 14.46 3.33 8.48
C GLU A 124 13.11 3.99 8.74
N PRO A 125 12.02 3.21 8.93
CA PRO A 125 10.69 3.77 9.11
C PRO A 125 10.56 4.47 10.45
N VAL A 126 10.05 5.70 10.42
CA VAL A 126 9.60 6.45 11.59
C VAL A 126 8.19 6.92 11.30
N ILE A 127 7.21 6.20 11.86
CA ILE A 127 5.81 6.28 11.42
C ILE A 127 4.98 7.09 12.41
N ALA A 128 4.24 8.06 11.90
CA ALA A 128 3.19 8.75 12.64
C ALA A 128 1.82 8.27 12.16
N MET A 129 1.02 7.76 13.08
CA MET A 129 -0.40 7.49 12.86
C MET A 129 -1.18 8.80 13.00
N LEU A 130 -1.79 9.26 11.91
CA LEU A 130 -2.39 10.58 11.84
C LEU A 130 -3.83 10.61 12.34
N SER A 131 -4.20 11.75 12.91
CA SER A 131 -5.57 12.09 13.32
C SER A 131 -5.74 13.61 13.34
N TYR A 132 -6.98 14.08 13.46
CA TYR A 132 -7.25 15.47 13.82
C TYR A 132 -7.09 15.73 15.33
N SER A 133 -6.97 14.67 16.14
CA SER A 133 -6.71 14.71 17.58
C SER A 133 -5.26 14.29 17.90
N ASN A 134 -4.87 14.40 19.17
CA ASN A 134 -3.56 13.99 19.66
C ASN A 134 -3.69 13.15 20.94
N PHE A 135 -3.13 11.95 20.94
CA PHE A 135 -2.90 11.08 22.10
C PHE A 135 -4.08 10.98 23.09
N GLY A 136 -5.27 10.66 22.58
CA GLY A 136 -6.47 10.44 23.38
C GLY A 136 -7.21 11.72 23.81
N ALA A 137 -6.84 12.90 23.28
CA ALA A 137 -7.54 14.15 23.57
C ALA A 137 -9.01 14.15 23.09
N ASP A 138 -9.32 13.33 22.10
CA ASP A 138 -10.69 13.03 21.66
C ASP A 138 -10.84 11.51 21.70
N THR A 139 -11.80 11.04 22.48
CA THR A 139 -12.03 9.61 22.73
C THR A 139 -13.20 9.05 21.92
N VAL A 140 -13.66 9.77 20.89
CA VAL A 140 -14.80 9.38 20.06
C VAL A 140 -14.43 9.37 18.58
N GLY A 141 -15.02 8.46 17.81
CA GLY A 141 -14.89 8.42 16.36
C GLY A 141 -13.51 7.96 15.86
N SER A 142 -13.02 8.59 14.79
CA SER A 142 -11.76 8.20 14.15
C SER A 142 -10.53 8.29 15.07
N PRO A 143 -10.35 9.32 15.93
CA PRO A 143 -9.27 9.37 16.91
C PRO A 143 -9.20 8.13 17.81
N ALA A 144 -10.33 7.72 18.39
CA ALA A 144 -10.38 6.56 19.27
C ALA A 144 -9.98 5.26 18.56
N SER A 145 -10.40 5.11 17.29
CA SER A 145 -9.98 3.96 16.47
C SER A 145 -8.47 3.97 16.20
N VAL A 146 -7.89 5.12 15.81
CA VAL A 146 -6.44 5.21 15.59
C VAL A 146 -5.65 4.99 16.89
N HIS A 147 -6.17 5.46 18.02
CA HIS A 147 -5.57 5.22 19.33
C HIS A 147 -5.45 3.71 19.63
N GLN A 148 -6.55 2.97 19.44
CA GLN A 148 -6.57 1.51 19.60
C GLN A 148 -5.60 0.79 18.64
N VAL A 149 -5.45 1.30 17.41
CA VAL A 149 -4.47 0.78 16.46
C VAL A 149 -3.05 0.96 17.00
N VAL A 150 -2.72 2.14 17.52
CA VAL A 150 -1.39 2.44 18.08
C VAL A 150 -1.09 1.53 19.27
N ASP A 151 -2.02 1.39 20.22
CA ASP A 151 -1.88 0.48 21.36
C ASP A 151 -1.61 -0.96 20.90
N THR A 152 -2.39 -1.44 19.93
CA THR A 152 -2.24 -2.79 19.38
C THR A 152 -0.89 -2.98 18.69
N LEU A 153 -0.42 -1.98 17.95
CA LEU A 153 0.89 -2.02 17.29
C LEU A 153 2.03 -1.99 18.32
N HIS A 154 1.90 -1.22 19.40
CA HIS A 154 2.90 -1.18 20.47
C HIS A 154 3.02 -2.50 21.21
N GLU A 155 1.90 -3.22 21.38
CA GLU A 155 1.85 -4.53 22.02
C GLU A 155 2.37 -5.65 21.10
N ARG A 156 1.84 -5.73 19.86
CA ARG A 156 2.10 -6.86 18.94
C ARG A 156 3.38 -6.71 18.13
N TYR A 157 3.82 -5.48 17.86
CA TYR A 157 4.98 -5.16 17.02
C TYR A 157 5.87 -4.11 17.72
N PRO A 158 6.39 -4.42 18.92
CA PRO A 158 7.10 -3.45 19.76
C PRO A 158 8.39 -2.89 19.11
N GLU A 159 8.93 -3.56 18.11
CA GLU A 159 10.10 -3.13 17.33
C GLU A 159 9.77 -2.03 16.30
N MET A 160 8.50 -1.85 15.93
CA MET A 160 8.10 -0.80 15.02
C MET A 160 8.25 0.58 15.69
N VAL A 161 8.97 1.47 15.02
CA VAL A 161 9.10 2.87 15.43
C VAL A 161 7.87 3.63 14.94
N ILE A 162 6.79 3.52 15.70
CA ILE A 162 5.48 4.08 15.40
C ILE A 162 4.85 4.72 16.63
N ASP A 163 4.11 5.81 16.44
CA ASP A 163 3.31 6.41 17.50
C ASP A 163 2.16 7.25 16.95
N GLY A 164 1.27 7.68 17.85
CA GLY A 164 0.09 8.47 17.55
C GLY A 164 -1.04 8.15 18.53
N GLU A 165 -2.28 8.49 18.22
CA GLU A 165 -2.69 9.30 17.08
C GLU A 165 -2.21 10.75 17.24
N MET A 166 -1.86 11.43 16.15
CA MET A 166 -1.42 12.83 16.22
C MET A 166 -1.72 13.65 14.96
N GLN A 167 -1.79 14.96 15.12
CA GLN A 167 -1.93 15.90 14.01
C GLN A 167 -0.60 16.03 13.23
N VAL A 168 -0.73 16.32 11.93
CA VAL A 168 0.40 16.42 10.98
C VAL A 168 1.47 17.42 11.43
N ASN A 169 1.08 18.54 12.06
CA ASN A 169 2.03 19.53 12.54
C ASN A 169 2.95 18.98 13.64
N TYR A 170 2.45 18.10 14.51
CA TYR A 170 3.29 17.41 15.50
C TYR A 170 4.12 16.32 14.86
N ALA A 171 3.56 15.56 13.90
CA ALA A 171 4.32 14.56 13.17
C ALA A 171 5.57 15.17 12.48
N LEU A 172 5.41 16.30 11.78
CA LEU A 172 6.46 16.90 10.95
C LEU A 172 7.30 18.00 11.63
N ASN A 173 7.03 18.32 12.89
CA ASN A 173 7.80 19.27 13.68
C ASN A 173 8.33 18.58 14.94
N LYS A 174 9.51 17.96 14.81
CA LYS A 174 10.22 17.28 15.90
C LYS A 174 10.28 18.11 17.18
N GLN A 175 10.76 19.37 17.09
CA GLN A 175 10.92 20.22 18.26
C GLN A 175 9.60 20.51 18.98
N LEU A 176 8.52 20.73 18.22
CA LEU A 176 7.20 20.96 18.78
C LEU A 176 6.66 19.70 19.48
N ARG A 177 6.78 18.54 18.82
CA ARG A 177 6.33 17.24 19.35
C ARG A 177 7.10 16.86 20.59
N ASP A 178 8.43 16.89 20.55
CA ASP A 178 9.27 16.45 21.66
C ASP A 178 9.06 17.33 22.90
N ARG A 179 8.81 18.63 22.71
CA ARG A 179 8.45 19.55 23.80
C ARG A 179 7.06 19.27 24.38
N LYS A 180 6.07 18.97 23.54
CA LYS A 180 4.66 18.83 23.97
C LYS A 180 4.32 17.43 24.46
N TYR A 181 4.95 16.41 23.88
CA TYR A 181 4.71 14.99 24.08
C TYR A 181 6.05 14.23 24.23
N PRO A 182 6.84 14.53 25.29
CA PRO A 182 8.16 13.93 25.49
C PRO A 182 8.11 12.40 25.71
N PHE A 183 6.94 11.86 26.06
CA PHE A 183 6.73 10.41 26.23
C PHE A 183 6.62 9.66 24.89
N SER A 184 6.44 10.36 23.77
CA SER A 184 6.20 9.73 22.48
C SER A 184 7.35 8.77 22.11
N ARG A 185 7.02 7.61 21.55
CA ARG A 185 8.02 6.69 20.98
C ARG A 185 8.81 7.29 19.80
N LEU A 186 8.30 8.40 19.25
CA LEU A 186 8.98 9.18 18.21
C LEU A 186 9.89 10.26 18.79
N HIS A 187 10.06 10.34 20.11
CA HIS A 187 10.96 11.31 20.73
C HIS A 187 12.35 11.25 20.10
N ASP A 188 12.89 12.41 19.79
CA ASP A 188 14.17 12.59 19.11
C ASP A 188 14.28 12.07 17.67
N LYS A 189 13.21 11.52 17.09
CA LYS A 189 13.21 10.95 15.73
C LYS A 189 12.54 11.88 14.72
N GLU A 190 13.06 11.89 13.50
CA GLU A 190 12.44 12.60 12.38
C GLU A 190 11.43 11.66 11.70
N VAL A 191 10.15 12.07 11.67
CA VAL A 191 9.10 11.28 11.01
C VAL A 191 9.27 11.37 9.51
N ASN A 192 9.31 10.21 8.86
CA ASN A 192 9.37 10.09 7.41
C ASN A 192 8.14 9.38 6.82
N THR A 193 7.27 8.81 7.66
CA THR A 193 6.12 8.03 7.18
C THR A 193 4.85 8.48 7.88
N LEU A 194 3.82 8.80 7.10
CA LEU A 194 2.53 9.25 7.58
C LEU A 194 1.45 8.24 7.19
N VAL A 195 0.81 7.66 8.20
CA VAL A 195 -0.32 6.76 8.01
C VAL A 195 -1.61 7.52 8.30
N PHE A 196 -2.43 7.71 7.27
CA PHE A 196 -3.68 8.45 7.30
C PHE A 196 -4.85 7.59 7.80
N PRO A 197 -5.81 8.17 8.53
CA PRO A 197 -6.93 7.43 9.10
C PRO A 197 -8.00 7.03 8.08
N ASN A 198 -8.01 7.65 6.88
CA ASN A 198 -8.96 7.36 5.81
C ASN A 198 -8.52 7.93 4.46
N LEU A 199 -9.10 7.40 3.38
CA LEU A 199 -8.76 7.79 2.02
C LEU A 199 -8.99 9.28 1.73
N SER A 200 -10.05 9.89 2.26
CA SER A 200 -10.35 11.31 1.99
C SER A 200 -9.22 12.21 2.49
N SER A 201 -8.71 11.94 3.69
CA SER A 201 -7.60 12.70 4.27
C SER A 201 -6.29 12.48 3.50
N ALA A 202 -5.99 11.24 3.12
CA ALA A 202 -4.79 10.90 2.36
C ALA A 202 -4.81 11.50 0.95
N ASN A 203 -5.93 11.33 0.25
CA ASN A 203 -6.11 11.78 -1.13
C ASN A 203 -6.07 13.31 -1.23
N ALA A 204 -6.75 14.00 -0.32
CA ALA A 204 -6.69 15.46 -0.25
C ALA A 204 -5.26 15.95 0.03
N ALA A 205 -4.53 15.31 0.94
CA ALA A 205 -3.17 15.72 1.31
C ALA A 205 -2.18 15.61 0.14
N TYR A 206 -2.05 14.44 -0.51
CA TYR A 206 -1.06 14.29 -1.58
C TYR A 206 -1.41 15.10 -2.82
N LYS A 207 -2.70 15.23 -3.17
CA LYS A 207 -3.13 16.08 -4.29
C LYS A 207 -2.89 17.55 -3.99
N LEU A 208 -3.15 18.02 -2.76
CA LEU A 208 -2.80 19.38 -2.37
C LEU A 208 -1.30 19.62 -2.50
N LEU A 209 -0.44 18.68 -2.08
CA LEU A 209 1.00 18.80 -2.29
C LEU A 209 1.35 18.89 -3.78
N LYS A 210 0.76 18.04 -4.62
CA LYS A 210 0.96 18.06 -6.08
C LYS A 210 0.56 19.41 -6.70
N GLU A 211 -0.65 19.86 -6.44
CA GLU A 211 -1.23 21.10 -7.02
C GLU A 211 -0.57 22.38 -6.49
N THR A 212 0.06 22.33 -5.31
CA THR A 212 0.81 23.47 -4.73
C THR A 212 2.28 23.51 -5.15
N GLY A 213 2.69 22.63 -6.07
CA GLY A 213 4.00 22.67 -6.71
C GLY A 213 5.03 21.68 -6.18
N MET A 214 4.63 20.70 -5.36
CA MET A 214 5.48 19.52 -5.14
C MET A 214 5.41 18.60 -6.36
N ASN A 215 6.34 18.78 -7.28
CA ASN A 215 6.37 18.08 -8.57
C ASN A 215 7.11 16.74 -8.55
N ASP A 216 7.61 16.32 -7.38
CA ASP A 216 8.39 15.09 -7.21
C ASP A 216 7.66 14.13 -6.27
N ILE A 217 6.51 13.65 -6.77
CA ILE A 217 5.65 12.67 -6.11
C ILE A 217 5.63 11.41 -6.96
N ILE A 218 5.97 10.27 -6.37
CA ILE A 218 5.99 8.95 -7.01
C ILE A 218 4.90 8.11 -6.37
N GLY A 219 4.09 7.44 -7.19
CA GLY A 219 3.04 6.54 -6.74
C GLY A 219 1.77 6.64 -7.58
N PRO A 220 0.71 5.93 -7.17
CA PRO A 220 0.65 5.06 -5.99
C PRO A 220 1.46 3.77 -6.16
N ILE A 221 2.23 3.40 -5.14
CA ILE A 221 2.95 2.14 -5.04
C ILE A 221 2.07 1.14 -4.32
N GLN A 222 1.66 0.09 -5.03
CA GLN A 222 0.91 -1.02 -4.45
C GLN A 222 1.70 -1.73 -3.33
N MET A 223 1.04 -2.01 -2.22
CA MET A 223 1.56 -2.80 -1.11
C MET A 223 0.63 -3.97 -0.81
N GLY A 224 1.22 -5.11 -0.42
CA GLY A 224 0.48 -6.25 0.16
C GLY A 224 -0.02 -7.33 -0.79
N LEU A 225 0.23 -7.22 -2.10
CA LEU A 225 -0.02 -8.32 -3.04
C LEU A 225 1.14 -9.33 -3.04
N ASN A 226 0.85 -10.59 -3.38
CA ASN A 226 1.86 -11.65 -3.50
C ASN A 226 2.86 -11.44 -4.64
N LYS A 227 2.47 -10.68 -5.67
CA LYS A 227 3.29 -10.44 -6.86
C LYS A 227 3.17 -8.98 -7.34
N PRO A 228 4.14 -8.50 -8.13
CA PRO A 228 4.22 -7.09 -8.54
C PRO A 228 3.10 -6.70 -9.51
N VAL A 229 2.04 -6.10 -8.97
CA VAL A 229 0.94 -5.53 -9.74
C VAL A 229 0.64 -4.16 -9.16
N HIS A 230 0.82 -3.10 -9.96
CA HIS A 230 0.54 -1.74 -9.52
C HIS A 230 -0.63 -1.14 -10.30
N ILE A 231 -1.60 -0.63 -9.54
CA ILE A 231 -2.83 -0.02 -10.05
C ILE A 231 -2.67 1.50 -9.89
N LEU A 232 -2.54 2.20 -11.00
CA LEU A 232 -2.36 3.64 -11.04
C LEU A 232 -3.69 4.39 -11.03
N ASP A 233 -3.63 5.69 -10.71
CA ASP A 233 -4.76 6.60 -10.84
C ASP A 233 -5.20 6.75 -12.30
N VAL A 234 -6.49 6.99 -12.50
CA VAL A 234 -7.01 7.43 -13.80
C VAL A 234 -6.35 8.75 -14.17
N GLU A 235 -6.01 8.92 -15.45
CA GLU A 235 -5.29 10.11 -15.96
C GLU A 235 -3.87 10.30 -15.39
N THR A 236 -3.24 9.23 -14.87
CA THR A 236 -1.82 9.28 -14.49
C THR A 236 -0.95 9.74 -15.67
N PRO A 237 -0.14 10.81 -15.52
CA PRO A 237 0.74 11.31 -16.58
C PRO A 237 1.77 10.29 -17.04
N VAL A 238 2.21 10.39 -18.30
CA VAL A 238 3.22 9.48 -18.89
C VAL A 238 4.50 9.40 -18.04
N ARG A 239 4.98 10.53 -17.50
CA ARG A 239 6.15 10.56 -16.62
C ARG A 239 5.95 9.70 -15.37
N ASP A 240 4.78 9.78 -14.75
CA ASP A 240 4.46 9.04 -13.54
C ASP A 240 4.35 7.53 -13.86
N ILE A 241 3.80 7.16 -15.04
CA ILE A 241 3.80 5.78 -15.53
C ILE A 241 5.23 5.25 -15.70
N VAL A 242 6.13 6.02 -16.31
CA VAL A 242 7.55 5.62 -16.50
C VAL A 242 8.25 5.41 -15.15
N ASN A 243 8.03 6.31 -14.18
CA ASN A 243 8.58 6.15 -12.83
C ASN A 243 8.04 4.88 -12.16
N MET A 244 6.75 4.59 -12.31
CA MET A 244 6.14 3.41 -11.75
C MET A 244 6.60 2.11 -12.40
N VAL A 245 6.97 2.13 -13.69
CA VAL A 245 7.64 0.99 -14.33
C VAL A 245 8.98 0.69 -13.66
N ALA A 246 9.78 1.72 -13.33
CA ALA A 246 11.04 1.51 -12.61
C ALA A 246 10.82 0.88 -11.23
N VAL A 247 9.80 1.34 -10.50
CA VAL A 247 9.39 0.73 -9.22
C VAL A 247 8.97 -0.74 -9.40
N ALA A 248 8.16 -1.03 -10.43
CA ALA A 248 7.68 -2.37 -10.71
C ALA A 248 8.80 -3.36 -11.06
N VAL A 249 9.82 -2.90 -11.80
CA VAL A 249 11.01 -3.71 -12.10
C VAL A 249 11.77 -4.06 -10.82
N ILE A 250 11.93 -3.09 -9.90
CA ILE A 250 12.61 -3.35 -8.63
C ILE A 250 11.79 -4.31 -7.77
N ASP A 251 10.47 -4.13 -7.68
CA ASP A 251 9.57 -5.02 -6.94
C ASP A 251 9.65 -6.46 -7.49
N ALA A 252 9.66 -6.63 -8.81
CA ALA A 252 9.85 -7.93 -9.45
C ALA A 252 11.21 -8.58 -9.17
N ILE A 253 12.30 -7.82 -9.21
CA ILE A 253 13.64 -8.34 -8.87
C ILE A 253 13.68 -8.79 -7.40
N VAL A 254 13.10 -8.02 -6.49
CA VAL A 254 13.06 -8.38 -5.07
C VAL A 254 12.19 -9.63 -4.86
N GLU A 255 11.04 -9.71 -5.51
CA GLU A 255 10.15 -10.87 -5.45
C GLU A 255 10.85 -12.14 -5.97
N GLU A 256 11.57 -12.06 -7.09
CA GLU A 256 12.36 -13.17 -7.61
C GLU A 256 13.43 -13.62 -6.62
N ASN A 257 14.13 -12.68 -5.99
CA ASN A 257 15.15 -13.00 -4.98
C ASN A 257 14.55 -13.62 -3.70
N ILE A 258 13.33 -13.22 -3.31
CA ILE A 258 12.60 -13.88 -2.22
C ILE A 258 12.23 -15.30 -2.62
N ARG A 259 11.65 -15.51 -3.81
CA ARG A 259 11.26 -16.83 -4.33
C ARG A 259 12.46 -17.79 -4.45
N THR A 260 13.63 -17.27 -4.80
CA THR A 260 14.88 -18.05 -4.91
C THR A 260 15.66 -18.16 -3.60
N ASN A 261 15.04 -17.80 -2.46
CA ASN A 261 15.61 -17.84 -1.10
C ASN A 261 16.93 -17.06 -0.93
N ARG A 262 17.13 -16.01 -1.72
CA ARG A 262 18.27 -15.08 -1.60
C ARG A 262 17.97 -13.92 -0.65
N LEU A 263 16.70 -13.58 -0.49
CA LEU A 263 16.21 -12.54 0.43
C LEU A 263 15.04 -13.09 1.26
N THR A 264 14.90 -12.56 2.47
CA THR A 264 13.69 -12.77 3.28
C THR A 264 12.75 -11.59 3.10
N ARG A 265 11.45 -11.85 3.01
CA ARG A 265 10.46 -10.77 2.93
C ARG A 265 10.43 -10.01 4.26
N ILE A 266 10.41 -8.68 4.17
CA ILE A 266 10.19 -7.82 5.32
C ILE A 266 8.73 -7.93 5.73
N GLN A 267 8.48 -8.35 6.97
CA GLN A 267 7.13 -8.49 7.55
C GLN A 267 6.64 -7.21 8.23
#